data_AF-A0A9J6H3I4-F1
#
_entry.id   AF-A0A9J6H3I4-F1
#
_cell.length_a   1.000
_cell.length_b   1.000
_cell.length_c   1.000
_cell.angle_alpha   90.00
_cell.angle_beta   90.00
_cell.angle_gamma   90.00
#
_symmetry.space_group_name_H-M   'P 1'
#
loop_
_entity.id
_entity.type
_entity.pdbx_description
1 polymer ?
#
loop_
_entity_poly.entity_id
_entity_poly.type
_entity_poly.pdbx_seq_one_letter_code
_entity_poly.pdbx_strand_id
1 'polypeptide(L)'
;MAGAVCWARHRARLAASSKKATLPVPPGSLPHGQPPVEVRVVYSRDSEAHVAAVGQLCALLQSELGVRVEYDEAATGPAHVTHDWALAMAHLPCPRFNDAPQWGRRVKMLVLESDGALLKHRAYRLHKDVGVASESSVDELYHTTYAALLSQQAQALGDYCHLLVARLPYTTLPDRLDLVPEKRFLLPQHLPHLLEALLHDSAKGGGHQQQQQRIAAALRSEARARLDRALALAGSAHQGDGQGGLAHLRDVLLGPEEQV
;
A
#
# COMPACT_ATOMS: atom_id res chain seq x y z
N MET A 1 -6.36 33.56 -15.13
CA MET A 1 -6.24 33.14 -13.72
C MET A 1 -7.62 32.75 -13.18
N ALA A 2 -8.07 31.53 -13.48
CA ALA A 2 -9.32 30.97 -12.95
C ALA A 2 -9.17 29.44 -12.94
N GLY A 3 -8.70 28.88 -11.82
CA GLY A 3 -8.45 27.44 -11.70
C GLY A 3 -8.54 26.88 -10.26
N ALA A 4 -8.87 27.71 -9.27
CA ALA A 4 -8.88 27.29 -7.86
C ALA A 4 -10.26 26.86 -7.33
N VAL A 5 -11.31 26.86 -8.16
CA VAL A 5 -12.71 26.77 -7.67
C VAL A 5 -13.27 25.34 -7.67
N CYS A 6 -12.63 24.37 -8.34
CA CYS A 6 -13.17 23.00 -8.42
C CYS A 6 -12.87 22.15 -7.16
N TRP A 7 -11.77 22.44 -6.44
CA TRP A 7 -11.32 21.68 -5.26
C TRP A 7 -12.21 21.86 -4.01
N ALA A 8 -12.94 22.97 -3.91
CA ALA A 8 -13.74 23.27 -2.73
C ALA A 8 -15.09 22.53 -2.66
N ARG A 9 -15.68 22.15 -3.81
CA ARG A 9 -17.04 21.58 -3.83
C ARG A 9 -17.10 20.09 -3.46
N HIS A 10 -16.03 19.31 -3.69
CA HIS A 10 -16.00 17.92 -3.25
C HIS A 10 -15.80 17.77 -1.72
N ARG A 11 -15.12 18.74 -1.09
CA ARG A 11 -14.94 18.83 0.38
C ARG A 11 -16.25 18.96 1.15
N ALA A 12 -17.25 19.64 0.59
CA ALA A 12 -18.50 19.94 1.30
C ALA A 12 -19.46 18.74 1.41
N ARG A 13 -19.40 17.76 0.50
CA ARG A 13 -20.28 16.57 0.56
C ARG A 13 -19.81 15.49 1.53
N LEU A 14 -18.52 15.45 1.88
CA LEU A 14 -17.97 14.46 2.81
C LEU A 14 -17.83 15.01 4.24
N ALA A 15 -17.79 16.33 4.44
CA ALA A 15 -17.70 16.96 5.76
C ALA A 15 -19.04 17.03 6.52
N ALA A 16 -20.18 16.81 5.87
CA ALA A 16 -21.50 16.92 6.49
C ALA A 16 -21.95 15.68 7.29
N SER A 17 -21.13 14.64 7.39
CA SER A 17 -21.45 13.44 8.18
C SER A 17 -20.36 13.12 9.22
N SER A 18 -19.84 14.14 9.90
CA SER A 18 -19.05 13.98 11.12
C SER A 18 -19.90 14.26 12.34
N LYS A 19 -20.87 13.38 12.60
CA LYS A 19 -21.29 13.08 13.97
C LYS A 19 -20.59 11.78 14.32
N LYS A 20 -19.86 11.77 15.44
CA LYS A 20 -19.20 10.60 16.02
C LYS A 20 -20.18 9.41 16.02
N ALA A 21 -20.10 8.57 14.99
CA ALA A 21 -20.76 7.28 14.97
C ALA A 21 -19.73 6.30 15.50
N THR A 22 -19.78 6.05 16.81
CA THR A 22 -19.23 4.84 17.39
C THR A 22 -19.91 3.67 16.67
N LEU A 23 -19.23 3.09 15.68
CA LEU A 23 -19.76 1.93 14.96
C LEU A 23 -19.94 0.80 15.99
N PRO A 24 -21.12 0.13 16.01
CA PRO A 24 -21.30 -1.06 16.82
C PRO A 24 -20.33 -2.14 16.30
N VAL A 25 -19.45 -2.59 17.19
CA VAL A 25 -18.59 -3.76 16.98
C VAL A 25 -19.50 -4.95 16.68
N PRO A 26 -19.34 -5.66 15.54
CA PRO A 26 -20.13 -6.86 15.28
C PRO A 26 -19.85 -7.91 16.37
N PRO A 27 -20.85 -8.68 16.82
CA PRO A 27 -20.66 -9.70 17.85
C PRO A 27 -19.90 -10.87 17.24
N GLY A 28 -18.58 -10.81 17.37
CA GLY A 28 -17.62 -11.84 16.98
C GLY A 28 -16.36 -11.60 17.78
N SER A 29 -16.44 -11.84 19.10
CA SER A 29 -15.32 -11.70 20.02
C SER A 29 -14.15 -12.55 19.53
N LEU A 30 -13.08 -11.88 19.07
CA LEU A 30 -11.76 -12.48 18.99
C LEU A 30 -11.43 -13.05 20.37
N PRO A 31 -10.86 -14.27 20.47
CA PRO A 31 -10.46 -14.83 21.75
C PRO A 31 -9.53 -13.85 22.46
N HIS A 32 -9.76 -13.67 23.77
CA HIS A 32 -9.02 -12.75 24.62
C HIS A 32 -7.50 -12.84 24.40
N GLY A 33 -6.87 -11.70 24.12
CA GLY A 33 -5.46 -11.47 24.43
C GLY A 33 -4.47 -11.27 23.27
N GLN A 34 -4.84 -11.39 21.99
CA GLN A 34 -3.91 -11.05 20.90
C GLN A 34 -4.29 -9.70 20.26
N PRO A 35 -3.34 -8.74 20.17
CA PRO A 35 -3.61 -7.49 19.46
C PRO A 35 -3.78 -7.77 17.96
N PRO A 36 -4.59 -6.95 17.26
CA PRO A 36 -4.86 -7.14 15.84
C PRO A 36 -3.57 -7.04 15.00
N VAL A 37 -3.51 -7.80 13.90
CA VAL A 37 -2.45 -7.66 12.91
C VAL A 37 -2.50 -6.25 12.33
N GLU A 38 -1.34 -5.60 12.28
CA GLU A 38 -1.17 -4.29 11.66
C GLU A 38 -0.50 -4.46 10.29
N VAL A 39 -1.07 -3.86 9.26
CA VAL A 39 -0.55 -3.87 7.89
C VAL A 39 -0.26 -2.44 7.49
N ARG A 40 1.01 -2.14 7.25
CA ARG A 40 1.45 -0.88 6.66
C ARG A 40 1.44 -1.02 5.14
N VAL A 41 0.82 -0.09 4.44
CA VAL A 41 0.74 -0.10 2.98
C VAL A 41 1.52 1.07 2.43
N VAL A 42 2.48 0.77 1.55
CA VAL A 42 3.34 1.76 0.88
C VAL A 42 3.13 1.67 -0.61
N TYR A 43 2.87 2.80 -1.25
CA TYR A 43 2.55 2.88 -2.66
C TYR A 43 2.92 4.26 -3.22
N SER A 44 3.10 4.35 -4.53
CA SER A 44 3.32 5.62 -5.24
C SER A 44 1.97 6.18 -5.68
N ARG A 45 1.74 7.50 -5.57
CA ARG A 45 0.47 8.12 -5.99
C ARG A 45 0.43 8.39 -7.49
N ASP A 46 0.34 7.33 -8.28
CA ASP A 46 0.43 7.41 -9.74
C ASP A 46 -0.73 8.19 -10.40
N SER A 47 -1.93 8.10 -9.83
CA SER A 47 -3.14 8.82 -10.28
C SER A 47 -4.23 8.75 -9.20
N GLU A 48 -5.27 9.56 -9.30
CA GLU A 48 -6.42 9.49 -8.38
C GLU A 48 -7.11 8.12 -8.44
N ALA A 49 -7.22 7.53 -9.63
CA ALA A 49 -7.81 6.20 -9.80
C ALA A 49 -6.93 5.12 -9.15
N HIS A 50 -5.60 5.25 -9.23
CA HIS A 50 -4.68 4.38 -8.49
C HIS A 50 -4.87 4.50 -6.98
N VAL A 51 -4.87 5.72 -6.44
CA VAL A 51 -5.10 5.98 -5.00
C VAL A 51 -6.44 5.39 -4.54
N ALA A 52 -7.50 5.54 -5.34
CA ALA A 52 -8.81 4.95 -5.05
C ALA A 52 -8.76 3.41 -5.01
N ALA A 53 -8.03 2.77 -5.92
CA ALA A 53 -7.85 1.32 -5.92
C ALA A 53 -7.09 0.84 -4.67
N VAL A 54 -6.04 1.55 -4.26
CA VAL A 54 -5.32 1.29 -3.00
C VAL A 54 -6.27 1.45 -1.80
N GLY A 55 -7.08 2.51 -1.78
CA GLY A 55 -8.09 2.73 -0.75
C GLY A 55 -9.09 1.58 -0.63
N GLN A 56 -9.55 1.01 -1.75
CA GLN A 56 -10.44 -0.17 -1.72
C GLN A 56 -9.73 -1.43 -1.22
N LEU A 57 -8.44 -1.61 -1.52
CA LEU A 57 -7.64 -2.70 -0.97
C LEU A 57 -7.52 -2.56 0.55
N CYS A 58 -7.17 -1.37 1.04
CA CYS A 58 -7.11 -1.08 2.47
C CYS A 58 -8.46 -1.29 3.16
N ALA A 59 -9.57 -0.87 2.52
CA ALA A 59 -10.91 -1.08 3.05
C ALA A 59 -11.27 -2.57 3.15
N LEU A 60 -10.95 -3.39 2.14
CA LEU A 60 -11.14 -4.84 2.18
C LEU A 60 -10.39 -5.48 3.37
N LEU A 61 -9.13 -5.08 3.56
CA LEU A 61 -8.30 -5.56 4.66
C LEU A 61 -8.91 -5.18 6.02
N GLN A 62 -9.33 -3.92 6.20
CA GLN A 62 -9.93 -3.44 7.44
C GLN A 62 -11.30 -4.08 7.73
N SER A 63 -12.23 -4.06 6.77
CA SER A 63 -13.62 -4.46 7.00
C SER A 63 -13.78 -5.99 7.09
N GLU A 64 -13.11 -6.73 6.20
CA GLU A 64 -13.32 -8.18 6.10
C GLU A 64 -12.31 -8.97 6.94
N LEU A 65 -11.05 -8.50 7.01
CA LEU A 65 -9.99 -9.19 7.73
C LEU A 65 -9.69 -8.60 9.10
N GLY A 66 -10.41 -7.56 9.53
CA GLY A 66 -10.25 -6.95 10.85
C GLY A 66 -8.80 -6.58 11.17
N VAL A 67 -7.99 -6.32 10.14
CA VAL A 67 -6.60 -5.90 10.32
C VAL A 67 -6.57 -4.39 10.44
N ARG A 68 -5.67 -3.88 11.28
CA ARG A 68 -5.41 -2.46 11.34
C ARG A 68 -4.56 -2.10 10.13
N VAL A 69 -5.01 -1.18 9.29
CA VAL A 69 -4.24 -0.74 8.13
C VAL A 69 -3.74 0.68 8.36
N GLU A 70 -2.44 0.89 8.15
CA GLU A 70 -1.77 2.19 8.19
C GLU A 70 -1.27 2.52 6.78
N TYR A 71 -1.71 3.66 6.26
CA TYR A 71 -1.30 4.25 4.99
C TYR A 71 -1.59 5.75 5.02
N ASP A 72 -1.01 6.50 4.09
CA ASP A 72 -1.01 7.97 4.08
C ASP A 72 -2.41 8.61 4.11
N GLU A 73 -3.37 8.15 3.31
CA GLU A 73 -4.75 8.69 3.29
C GLU A 73 -5.55 8.38 4.58
N ALA A 74 -5.13 7.39 5.38
CA ALA A 74 -5.74 7.08 6.67
C ALA A 74 -5.08 7.80 7.85
N ALA A 75 -4.04 8.61 7.62
CA ALA A 75 -3.47 9.43 8.67
C ALA A 75 -4.48 10.48 9.16
N THR A 76 -4.47 10.81 10.45
CA THR A 76 -5.39 11.78 11.10
C THR A 76 -5.30 13.22 10.57
N GLY A 77 -4.45 13.47 9.56
CA GLY A 77 -4.33 14.71 8.83
C GLY A 77 -2.99 14.78 8.07
N PRO A 78 -2.88 15.63 7.04
CA PRO A 78 -1.67 15.75 6.22
C PRO A 78 -0.43 16.19 7.02
N ALA A 79 -0.62 16.92 8.13
CA ALA A 79 0.47 17.33 9.02
C ALA A 79 1.15 16.14 9.75
N HIS A 80 0.53 14.96 9.76
CA HIS A 80 1.10 13.75 10.36
C HIS A 80 1.88 12.89 9.36
N VAL A 81 1.79 13.18 8.06
CA VAL A 81 2.50 12.46 7.02
C VAL A 81 3.80 13.21 6.74
N THR A 82 4.82 12.94 7.55
CA THR A 82 6.14 13.60 7.53
C THR A 82 7.25 12.62 7.11
N HIS A 83 8.45 13.14 6.88
CA HIS A 83 9.64 12.31 6.66
C HIS A 83 9.88 11.34 7.82
N ASP A 84 9.69 11.77 9.07
CA ASP A 84 9.80 10.91 10.25
C ASP A 84 8.74 9.81 10.26
N TRP A 85 7.51 10.11 9.82
CA TRP A 85 6.47 9.10 9.65
C TRP A 85 6.85 8.08 8.58
N ALA A 86 7.39 8.52 7.44
CA ALA A 86 7.87 7.63 6.38
C ALA A 86 9.01 6.70 6.85
N LEU A 87 9.96 7.22 7.64
CA LEU A 87 11.00 6.42 8.28
C LEU A 87 10.43 5.43 9.30
N ALA A 88 9.46 5.87 10.12
CA ALA A 88 8.78 5.03 11.09
C ALA A 88 7.97 3.90 10.42
N MET A 89 7.34 4.18 9.27
CA MET A 89 6.65 3.19 8.45
C MET A 89 7.58 2.05 8.04
N ALA A 90 8.78 2.39 7.57
CA ALA A 90 9.80 1.41 7.17
C ALA A 90 10.33 0.59 8.34
N HIS A 91 10.23 1.07 9.58
CA HIS A 91 10.72 0.34 10.76
C HIS A 91 9.82 -0.86 11.10
N LEU A 92 10.23 -2.04 10.64
CA LEU A 92 9.54 -3.30 10.88
C LEU A 92 10.34 -4.17 11.85
N PRO A 93 9.77 -4.52 13.01
CA PRO A 93 10.45 -5.40 13.95
C PRO A 93 10.48 -6.82 13.39
N CYS A 94 11.67 -7.31 12.98
CA CYS A 94 11.82 -8.68 12.48
C CYS A 94 12.37 -9.58 13.60
N PRO A 95 11.63 -10.60 14.10
CA PRO A 95 12.08 -11.45 15.18
C PRO A 95 13.19 -12.42 14.75
N ARG A 96 13.50 -12.51 13.44
CA ARG A 96 14.68 -13.23 12.94
C ARG A 96 15.99 -12.44 13.12
N PHE A 97 15.92 -11.12 13.32
CA PHE A 97 17.10 -10.25 13.35
C PHE A 97 17.18 -9.34 14.58
N ASN A 98 16.04 -9.03 15.21
CA ASN A 98 15.99 -8.25 16.44
C ASN A 98 15.54 -9.17 17.59
N ASP A 99 16.48 -9.47 18.50
CA ASP A 99 16.25 -10.20 19.77
C ASP A 99 15.38 -9.42 20.77
N ALA A 100 14.90 -8.23 20.39
CA ALA A 100 14.03 -7.44 21.24
C ALA A 100 12.77 -8.24 21.59
N PRO A 101 12.34 -8.27 22.86
CA PRO A 101 11.14 -8.98 23.29
C PRO A 101 9.92 -8.35 22.60
N GLN A 102 9.49 -8.93 21.48
CA GLN A 102 8.35 -8.43 20.70
C GLN A 102 7.05 -8.87 21.38
N TRP A 103 6.70 -8.19 22.46
CA TRP A 103 5.43 -8.38 23.14
C TRP A 103 4.31 -7.82 22.26
N GLY A 104 3.71 -8.70 21.47
CA GLY A 104 2.34 -8.55 20.99
C GLY A 104 2.14 -8.04 19.56
N ARG A 105 2.90 -7.06 19.05
CA ARG A 105 2.55 -6.43 17.76
C ARG A 105 3.04 -7.20 16.53
N ARG A 106 2.11 -7.80 15.79
CA ARG A 106 2.36 -8.38 14.45
C ARG A 106 2.19 -7.31 13.39
N VAL A 107 3.30 -6.72 12.95
CA VAL A 107 3.33 -5.71 11.88
C VAL A 107 3.80 -6.36 10.59
N LYS A 108 3.04 -6.16 9.51
CA LYS A 108 3.40 -6.53 8.13
C LYS A 108 3.50 -5.26 7.28
N MET A 109 4.33 -5.31 6.25
CA MET A 109 4.46 -4.27 5.24
C MET A 109 4.04 -4.83 3.89
N LEU A 110 3.12 -4.12 3.24
CA LEU A 110 2.68 -4.37 1.89
C LEU A 110 3.14 -3.23 1.00
N VAL A 111 4.08 -3.50 0.10
CA VAL A 111 4.55 -2.54 -0.90
C VAL A 111 3.84 -2.81 -2.21
N LEU A 112 3.22 -1.78 -2.80
CA LEU A 112 2.52 -1.90 -4.06
C LEU A 112 3.42 -1.50 -5.23
N GLU A 113 3.62 -2.42 -6.16
CA GLU A 113 4.30 -2.17 -7.44
C GLU A 113 3.30 -1.56 -8.43
N SER A 114 3.64 -0.36 -8.90
CA SER A 114 2.95 0.44 -9.90
C SER A 114 3.98 1.07 -10.85
N ASP A 115 3.57 1.64 -11.98
CA ASP A 115 4.53 2.21 -12.94
C ASP A 115 5.27 3.41 -12.32
N GLY A 116 4.58 4.27 -11.57
CA GLY A 116 5.24 5.36 -10.85
C GLY A 116 6.20 4.85 -9.78
N ALA A 117 5.83 3.81 -9.02
CA ALA A 117 6.74 3.19 -8.06
C ALA A 117 8.03 2.67 -8.71
N LEU A 118 7.92 2.06 -9.89
CA LEU A 118 9.05 1.51 -10.66
C LEU A 118 9.92 2.62 -11.27
N LEU A 119 9.32 3.67 -11.84
CA LEU A 119 10.05 4.84 -12.34
C LEU A 119 10.84 5.51 -11.22
N LYS A 120 10.19 5.72 -10.08
CA LYS A 120 10.79 6.28 -8.86
C LYS A 120 11.96 5.42 -8.36
N HIS A 121 11.81 4.10 -8.37
CA HIS A 121 12.90 3.18 -8.05
C HIS A 121 14.06 3.26 -9.06
N ARG A 122 13.76 3.28 -10.36
CA ARG A 122 14.76 3.41 -11.42
C ARG A 122 15.56 4.71 -11.28
N ALA A 123 14.88 5.82 -11.00
CA ALA A 123 15.52 7.10 -10.73
C ALA A 123 16.48 7.02 -9.54
N TYR A 124 16.05 6.40 -8.44
CA TYR A 124 16.88 6.16 -7.26
C TYR A 124 18.15 5.38 -7.62
N ARG A 125 18.04 4.30 -8.41
CA ARG A 125 19.19 3.50 -8.87
C ARG A 125 20.15 4.28 -9.75
N LEU A 126 19.64 5.23 -10.52
CA LEU A 126 20.42 6.10 -11.39
C LEU A 126 20.93 7.37 -10.69
N HIS A 127 20.72 7.49 -9.37
CA HIS A 127 21.04 8.69 -8.59
C HIS A 127 20.42 9.97 -9.18
N LYS A 128 19.26 9.86 -9.83
CA LYS A 128 18.49 10.99 -10.34
C LYS A 128 17.61 11.54 -9.22
N ASP A 129 17.57 12.87 -9.11
CA ASP A 129 16.71 13.55 -8.14
C ASP A 129 15.26 13.56 -8.64
N VAL A 130 14.38 12.87 -7.91
CA VAL A 130 12.95 12.78 -8.22
C VAL A 130 12.16 13.91 -7.56
N GLY A 131 12.72 14.57 -6.54
CA GLY A 131 12.09 15.72 -5.88
C GLY A 131 11.91 16.90 -6.84
N VAL A 132 12.74 17.01 -7.87
CA VAL A 132 12.62 18.03 -8.92
C VAL A 132 11.45 17.76 -9.87
N ALA A 133 11.07 16.49 -10.05
CA ALA A 133 10.00 16.08 -10.97
C ALA A 133 8.65 15.81 -10.27
N SER A 134 8.64 15.73 -8.94
CA SER A 134 7.43 15.48 -8.15
C SER A 134 6.91 16.77 -7.53
N GLU A 135 5.71 17.18 -7.91
CA GLU A 135 5.05 18.37 -7.34
C GLU A 135 4.41 18.10 -5.96
N SER A 136 4.51 16.88 -5.43
CA SER A 136 3.81 16.45 -4.21
C SER A 136 4.79 16.02 -3.12
N SER A 137 4.72 16.70 -1.96
CA SER A 137 5.49 16.30 -0.76
C SER A 137 5.14 14.90 -0.25
N VAL A 138 3.98 14.34 -0.63
CA VAL A 138 3.59 12.97 -0.26
C VAL A 138 4.33 11.92 -1.08
N ASP A 139 4.72 12.26 -2.31
CA ASP A 139 5.49 11.35 -3.16
C ASP A 139 6.94 11.20 -2.68
N GLU A 140 7.51 12.23 -2.07
CA GLU A 140 8.79 12.15 -1.35
C GLU A 140 8.74 11.15 -0.20
N LEU A 141 7.56 10.92 0.39
CA LEU A 141 7.37 9.97 1.49
C LEU A 141 7.44 8.52 1.02
N TYR A 142 6.94 8.23 -0.19
CA TYR A 142 7.15 6.92 -0.82
C TYR A 142 8.65 6.66 -1.00
N HIS A 143 9.39 7.62 -1.56
CA HIS A 143 10.83 7.51 -1.75
C HIS A 143 11.59 7.28 -0.44
N THR A 144 11.28 8.09 0.57
CA THR A 144 11.90 7.99 1.90
C THR A 144 11.64 6.63 2.53
N THR A 145 10.38 6.16 2.50
CA THR A 145 10.00 4.85 3.04
C THR A 145 10.70 3.72 2.28
N TYR A 146 10.72 3.79 0.95
CA TYR A 146 11.33 2.78 0.09
C TYR A 146 12.85 2.67 0.29
N ALA A 147 13.56 3.81 0.34
CA ALA A 147 15.01 3.83 0.59
C ALA A 147 15.34 3.27 1.98
N ALA A 148 14.55 3.59 3.00
CA ALA A 148 14.70 3.02 4.34
C ALA A 148 14.45 1.51 4.36
N LEU A 149 13.45 1.00 3.61
CA LEU A 149 13.19 -0.43 3.47
C LEU A 149 14.36 -1.16 2.78
N LEU A 150 14.95 -0.59 1.73
CA LEU A 150 16.12 -1.17 1.07
C LEU A 150 17.31 -1.28 2.02
N SER A 151 17.59 -0.21 2.78
CA SER A 151 18.67 -0.19 3.77
C SER A 151 18.47 -1.29 4.83
N GLN A 152 17.26 -1.41 5.36
CA GLN A 152 16.92 -2.45 6.33
C GLN A 152 17.00 -3.85 5.74
N GLN A 153 16.50 -4.07 4.52
CA GLN A 153 16.57 -5.37 3.85
C GLN A 153 18.02 -5.82 3.62
N ALA A 154 18.91 -4.89 3.24
CA ALA A 154 20.34 -5.17 3.09
C ALA A 154 20.98 -5.61 4.42
N GLN A 155 20.58 -5.00 5.55
CA GLN A 155 21.04 -5.39 6.88
C GLN A 155 20.55 -6.80 7.28
N ALA A 156 19.37 -7.21 6.82
CA ALA A 156 18.77 -8.51 7.14
C ALA A 156 19.06 -9.63 6.13
N LEU A 157 20.09 -9.48 5.28
CA LEU A 157 20.53 -10.51 4.32
C LEU A 157 19.39 -11.11 3.47
N GLY A 158 18.36 -10.32 3.16
CA GLY A 158 17.28 -10.70 2.24
C GLY A 158 16.07 -11.41 2.83
N ASP A 159 16.06 -11.83 4.11
CA ASP A 159 14.93 -12.60 4.68
C ASP A 159 13.98 -11.77 5.56
N TYR A 160 13.37 -10.74 4.96
CA TYR A 160 12.33 -9.97 5.64
C TYR A 160 11.00 -10.74 5.65
N CYS A 161 10.69 -11.44 6.76
CA CYS A 161 9.45 -12.21 6.90
C CYS A 161 8.15 -11.39 7.01
N HIS A 162 8.25 -10.06 7.08
CA HIS A 162 7.11 -9.15 7.20
C HIS A 162 6.85 -8.31 5.96
N LEU A 163 7.77 -8.33 4.99
CA LEU A 163 7.68 -7.52 3.78
C LEU A 163 7.09 -8.37 2.65
N LEU A 164 6.02 -7.87 2.06
CA LEU A 164 5.26 -8.46 0.97
C LEU A 164 5.16 -7.43 -0.15
N VAL A 165 5.24 -7.87 -1.40
CA VAL A 165 5.15 -7.00 -2.56
C VAL A 165 3.96 -7.44 -3.41
N ALA A 166 3.07 -6.52 -3.75
CA ALA A 166 1.93 -6.80 -4.62
C ALA A 166 1.97 -5.91 -5.86
N ARG A 167 1.95 -6.52 -7.04
CA ARG A 167 1.91 -5.83 -8.33
C ARG A 167 0.48 -5.68 -8.80
N LEU A 168 0.16 -4.47 -9.24
CA LEU A 168 -1.16 -4.11 -9.71
C LEU A 168 -1.35 -4.56 -11.17
N PRO A 169 -2.59 -4.90 -11.58
CA PRO A 169 -2.84 -5.49 -12.91
C PRO A 169 -2.53 -4.53 -14.06
N TYR A 170 -2.47 -3.23 -13.79
CA TYR A 170 -2.23 -2.18 -14.77
C TYR A 170 -0.79 -1.64 -14.78
N THR A 171 0.12 -2.28 -14.04
CA THR A 171 1.56 -1.97 -14.08
C THR A 171 2.17 -2.50 -15.37
N THR A 172 2.54 -1.62 -16.28
CA THR A 172 3.04 -1.95 -17.63
C THR A 172 4.56 -2.10 -17.70
N LEU A 173 5.31 -1.46 -16.80
CA LEU A 173 6.77 -1.48 -16.85
C LEU A 173 7.34 -2.87 -16.49
N PRO A 174 8.30 -3.43 -17.25
CA PRO A 174 8.80 -4.78 -17.02
C PRO A 174 9.64 -4.90 -15.74
N ASP A 175 10.13 -3.76 -15.23
CA ASP A 175 10.97 -3.65 -14.05
C ASP A 175 10.26 -4.14 -12.78
N ARG A 176 11.08 -4.33 -11.74
CA ARG A 176 10.69 -4.79 -10.41
C ARG A 176 11.39 -3.94 -9.36
N LEU A 177 10.75 -3.74 -8.22
CA LEU A 177 11.43 -3.13 -7.08
C LEU A 177 12.52 -4.09 -6.57
N ASP A 178 13.64 -3.58 -6.07
CA ASP A 178 14.70 -4.40 -5.44
C ASP A 178 14.32 -4.87 -4.01
N LEU A 179 13.05 -5.23 -3.81
CA LEU A 179 12.50 -5.78 -2.56
C LEU A 179 12.12 -7.25 -2.73
N VAL A 180 12.38 -8.05 -1.68
CA VAL A 180 12.05 -9.48 -1.48
C VAL A 180 11.66 -10.24 -2.76
N PRO A 181 12.52 -11.12 -3.30
CA PRO A 181 12.25 -11.79 -4.57
C PRO A 181 11.07 -12.78 -4.51
N GLU A 182 10.85 -13.43 -3.36
CA GLU A 182 9.93 -14.57 -3.24
C GLU A 182 8.48 -14.18 -2.90
N LYS A 183 8.27 -13.09 -2.17
CA LYS A 183 6.96 -12.75 -1.58
C LYS A 183 6.20 -11.75 -2.45
N ARG A 184 5.96 -12.18 -3.69
CA ARG A 184 5.39 -11.35 -4.75
C ARG A 184 4.03 -11.85 -5.21
N PHE A 185 3.05 -10.95 -5.23
CA PHE A 185 1.66 -11.27 -5.55
C PHE A 185 1.19 -10.44 -6.75
N LEU A 186 0.61 -11.07 -7.76
CA LEU A 186 0.00 -10.36 -8.89
C LEU A 186 -1.49 -10.18 -8.59
N LEU A 187 -1.98 -8.95 -8.55
CA LEU A 187 -3.40 -8.67 -8.31
C LEU A 187 -4.16 -8.56 -9.63
N PRO A 188 -5.42 -9.04 -9.69
CA PRO A 188 -6.20 -9.64 -8.61
C PRO A 188 -5.98 -11.16 -8.38
N GLN A 189 -5.19 -11.82 -9.23
CA GLN A 189 -5.10 -13.29 -9.32
C GLN A 189 -4.57 -13.94 -8.03
N HIS A 190 -3.54 -13.35 -7.44
CA HIS A 190 -2.88 -13.84 -6.23
C HIS A 190 -3.45 -13.21 -4.96
N LEU A 191 -4.60 -12.51 -5.01
CA LEU A 191 -5.20 -11.92 -3.81
C LEU A 191 -5.40 -12.95 -2.69
N PRO A 192 -5.93 -14.18 -2.93
CA PRO A 192 -6.08 -15.17 -1.86
C PRO A 192 -4.77 -15.46 -1.11
N HIS A 193 -3.69 -15.71 -1.86
CA HIS A 193 -2.35 -15.97 -1.31
C HIS A 193 -1.78 -14.76 -0.57
N LEU A 194 -2.05 -13.54 -1.05
CA LEU A 194 -1.65 -12.32 -0.35
C LEU A 194 -2.36 -12.21 1.01
N LEU A 195 -3.67 -12.47 1.06
CA LEU A 195 -4.44 -12.43 2.31
C LEU A 195 -3.96 -13.50 3.29
N GLU A 196 -3.61 -14.69 2.79
CA GLU A 196 -3.00 -15.76 3.60
C GLU A 196 -1.65 -15.32 4.18
N ALA A 197 -0.77 -14.75 3.36
CA ALA A 197 0.55 -14.28 3.78
C ALA A 197 0.49 -13.15 4.82
N LEU A 198 -0.47 -12.24 4.68
CA LEU A 198 -0.72 -11.15 5.64
C LEU A 198 -1.18 -11.69 7.01
N LEU A 199 -1.89 -12.82 7.01
CA LEU A 199 -2.48 -13.41 8.22
C LEU A 199 -1.66 -14.56 8.81
N HIS A 200 -0.64 -15.08 8.11
CA HIS A 200 0.05 -16.34 8.39
C HIS A 200 0.56 -16.50 9.83
N ASP A 201 1.05 -15.43 10.47
CA ASP A 201 1.55 -15.49 11.85
C ASP A 201 0.44 -15.56 12.92
N SER A 202 -0.83 -15.43 12.52
CA SER A 202 -1.98 -15.48 13.43
C SER A 202 -2.47 -16.89 13.75
N ALA A 203 -2.01 -17.91 13.02
CA ALA A 203 -2.57 -19.25 13.07
C ALA A 203 -1.88 -20.21 14.07
N LYS A 204 -0.87 -19.78 14.84
CA LYS A 204 -0.07 -20.66 15.74
C LYS A 204 -0.85 -21.34 16.90
N GLY A 205 -2.18 -21.30 16.92
CA GLY A 205 -3.02 -21.93 17.95
C GLY A 205 -4.39 -22.38 17.45
N GLY A 206 -4.46 -23.23 16.43
CA GLY A 206 -5.73 -23.87 15.99
C GLY A 206 -6.67 -22.99 15.14
N GLY A 207 -6.32 -21.74 14.87
CA GLY A 207 -7.13 -20.78 14.12
C GLY A 207 -7.07 -20.89 12.59
N HIS A 208 -6.41 -21.90 12.03
CA HIS A 208 -6.19 -22.02 10.58
C HIS A 208 -7.52 -22.12 9.81
N GLN A 209 -8.46 -22.94 10.30
CA GLN A 209 -9.76 -23.10 9.67
C GLN A 209 -10.60 -21.82 9.75
N GLN A 210 -10.56 -21.11 10.88
CA GLN A 210 -11.23 -19.83 11.04
C GLN A 210 -10.63 -18.75 10.12
N GLN A 211 -9.29 -18.73 9.97
CA GLN A 211 -8.60 -17.85 9.04
C GLN A 211 -9.02 -18.11 7.59
N GLN A 212 -9.03 -19.37 7.16
CA GLN A 212 -9.48 -19.75 5.82
C GLN A 212 -10.93 -19.35 5.56
N GLN A 213 -11.83 -19.51 6.55
CA GLN A 213 -13.22 -19.07 6.45
C GLN A 213 -13.32 -17.55 6.27
N ARG A 214 -12.53 -16.77 7.01
CA ARG A 214 -12.47 -15.31 6.89
C ARG A 214 -11.96 -14.86 5.53
N ILE A 215 -10.89 -15.49 5.03
CA ILE A 215 -10.37 -15.21 3.68
C ILE A 215 -11.42 -15.56 2.63
N ALA A 216 -12.05 -16.73 2.73
CA ALA A 216 -13.09 -17.15 1.80
C ALA A 216 -14.31 -16.22 1.82
N ALA A 217 -14.71 -15.71 3.00
CA ALA A 217 -15.76 -14.72 3.13
C ALA A 217 -15.35 -13.37 2.48
N ALA A 218 -14.14 -12.88 2.78
CA ALA A 218 -13.60 -11.65 2.21
C ALA A 218 -13.56 -11.71 0.67
N LEU A 219 -13.17 -12.85 0.09
CA LEU A 219 -13.12 -13.06 -1.37
C LEU A 219 -14.51 -13.09 -2.04
N ARG A 220 -15.59 -13.29 -1.29
CA ARG A 220 -16.97 -13.21 -1.79
C ARG A 220 -17.70 -11.93 -1.39
N SER A 221 -17.03 -11.03 -0.68
CA SER A 221 -17.63 -9.81 -0.13
C SER A 221 -17.88 -8.75 -1.21
N GLU A 222 -18.79 -7.82 -0.91
CA GLU A 222 -18.96 -6.61 -1.73
C GLU A 222 -17.70 -5.73 -1.72
N ALA A 223 -16.90 -5.77 -0.65
CA ALA A 223 -15.61 -5.08 -0.60
C ALA A 223 -14.64 -5.61 -1.67
N ARG A 224 -14.64 -6.92 -1.91
CA ARG A 224 -13.87 -7.52 -3.00
C ARG A 224 -14.35 -7.05 -4.37
N ALA A 225 -15.66 -7.02 -4.59
CA ALA A 225 -16.22 -6.52 -5.84
C ALA A 225 -15.90 -5.03 -6.08
N ARG A 226 -15.90 -4.20 -5.03
CA ARG A 226 -15.45 -2.79 -5.11
C ARG A 226 -13.98 -2.68 -5.47
N LEU A 227 -13.11 -3.52 -4.90
CA LEU A 227 -11.69 -3.57 -5.27
C LEU A 227 -11.52 -3.94 -6.74
N ASP A 228 -12.18 -4.98 -7.23
CA ASP A 228 -12.07 -5.39 -8.63
C ASP A 228 -12.52 -4.27 -9.59
N ARG A 229 -13.63 -3.57 -9.28
CA ARG A 229 -14.06 -2.39 -10.04
C ARG A 229 -13.04 -1.25 -10.01
N ALA A 230 -12.46 -0.96 -8.85
CA ALA A 230 -11.47 0.10 -8.71
C ALA A 230 -10.17 -0.24 -9.45
N LEU A 231 -9.73 -1.50 -9.44
CA LEU A 231 -8.59 -1.96 -10.23
C LEU A 231 -8.84 -1.84 -11.73
N ALA A 232 -10.04 -2.18 -12.21
CA ALA A 232 -10.43 -2.01 -13.60
C ALA A 232 -10.45 -0.52 -14.02
N LEU A 233 -11.06 0.34 -13.20
CA LEU A 233 -11.10 1.79 -13.45
C LEU A 233 -9.70 2.40 -13.46
N ALA A 234 -8.84 2.02 -12.52
CA ALA A 234 -7.45 2.46 -12.49
C ALA A 234 -6.69 1.98 -13.75
N GLY A 235 -6.94 0.75 -14.20
CA GLY A 235 -6.38 0.25 -15.46
C GLY A 235 -6.86 1.02 -16.69
N SER A 236 -8.15 1.34 -16.78
CA SER A 236 -8.68 2.17 -17.87
C SER A 236 -8.14 3.59 -17.82
N ALA A 237 -8.02 4.20 -16.63
CA ALA A 237 -7.42 5.52 -16.46
C ALA A 237 -5.94 5.51 -16.87
N HIS A 238 -5.20 4.46 -16.51
CA HIS A 238 -3.80 4.28 -16.91
C HIS A 238 -3.62 4.14 -18.44
N GLN A 239 -4.64 3.68 -19.16
CA GLN A 239 -4.64 3.57 -20.63
C GLN A 239 -5.19 4.83 -21.32
N GLY A 240 -6.15 5.52 -20.70
CA GLY A 240 -6.92 6.62 -21.28
C GLY A 240 -6.39 8.02 -20.97
N ASP A 241 -5.82 8.23 -19.78
CA ASP A 241 -4.99 9.40 -19.51
C ASP A 241 -3.65 9.13 -20.18
N GLY A 242 -3.54 9.55 -21.44
CA GLY A 242 -2.25 9.79 -22.04
C GLY A 242 -1.46 10.70 -21.10
N GLN A 243 -0.51 10.10 -20.38
CA GLN A 243 0.76 10.75 -20.14
C GLN A 243 0.71 12.08 -19.35
N GLY A 244 -0.25 12.32 -18.47
CA GLY A 244 -0.31 13.57 -17.69
C GLY A 244 0.70 13.60 -16.53
N GLY A 245 0.43 12.81 -15.48
CA GLY A 245 1.24 12.83 -14.25
C GLY A 245 2.51 11.98 -14.33
N LEU A 246 2.46 10.82 -15.00
CA LEU A 246 3.62 9.93 -15.15
C LEU A 246 4.49 10.23 -16.37
N ALA A 247 4.02 10.99 -17.37
CA ALA A 247 4.87 11.21 -18.54
C ALA A 247 6.00 12.16 -18.27
N HIS A 248 5.79 13.19 -17.45
CA HIS A 248 6.91 14.02 -17.05
C HIS A 248 7.99 13.19 -16.36
N LEU A 249 7.61 12.28 -15.46
CA LEU A 249 8.53 11.31 -14.86
C LEU A 249 9.15 10.37 -15.90
N ARG A 250 8.37 9.86 -16.87
CA ARG A 250 8.90 9.02 -17.96
C ARG A 250 9.90 9.79 -18.82
N ASP A 251 9.62 11.01 -19.22
CA ASP A 251 10.47 11.82 -20.08
C ASP A 251 11.77 12.25 -19.38
N VAL A 252 11.71 12.50 -18.08
CA VAL A 252 12.89 12.83 -17.27
C VAL A 252 13.72 11.59 -16.95
N LEU A 253 13.07 10.43 -16.75
CA LEU A 253 13.72 9.23 -16.23
C LEU A 253 14.11 8.21 -17.31
N LEU A 254 13.28 8.04 -18.33
CA LEU A 254 13.53 7.22 -19.52
C LEU A 254 14.17 8.11 -20.58
N GLY A 255 15.39 7.78 -21.01
CA GLY A 255 16.05 8.50 -22.08
C GLY A 255 15.28 8.38 -23.41
N PRO A 256 15.58 9.22 -24.42
CA PRO A 256 14.89 9.20 -25.72
C PRO A 256 14.99 7.84 -26.45
N GLU A 257 15.95 6.99 -26.09
CA GLU A 257 16.13 5.66 -26.69
C GLU A 257 15.17 4.58 -26.13
N GLU A 258 14.41 4.88 -25.08
CA GLU A 258 13.57 3.89 -24.37
C GLU A 258 12.07 4.23 -24.41
N GLN A 259 11.65 5.21 -25.21
CA GLN A 259 10.24 5.65 -25.32
C GLN A 259 9.39 4.83 -26.34
N VAL A 260 9.82 3.61 -26.68
CA VAL A 260 9.17 2.74 -27.69
C VAL A 260 8.12 1.81 -27.07
#